data_AF-A0AA46X1D4-F1
#
_entry.id   AF-A0AA46X1D4-F1
#
_cell.length_a   1.000
_cell.length_b   1.000
_cell.length_c   1.000
_cell.angle_alpha   90.00
_cell.angle_beta   90.00
_cell.angle_gamma   90.00
#
_symmetry.space_group_name_H-M   'P 1'
#
loop_
_entity.id
_entity.type
_entity.pdbx_description
1 polymer ?
#
loop_
_entity_poly.entity_id
_entity_poly.type
_entity_poly.pdbx_seq_one_letter_code
_entity_poly.pdbx_strand_id
1 'polypeptide(L)'
;MSEHPTSDHTEVPLHRLEDDEFYNGSTVEVMSVPAGTTLWRFVELDPHYDVSTFNPNISPHHEHPTGTELGQQGRFDPLDHAHSGYVYCSPTLGGAVAEGILRAKKIPAGRIIPAVQVDGRALVRWQLHVDLDVAALHDPHLRKIGLTSSIHSCTRRDYGWSRRVVHAILSRNPNLHGLAYPCRNDTHSTALLLVQRPGGPLIEPGAYSFVDMRAPVRDASLRYDIARTLVVNARVVLGQPNPEDEGKRPGRAHRCHHPWISAQPRGDLVDESSRDLEKLAPDEA
;
A
#
# COMPACT_ATOMS: atom_id res chain seq x y z
N MET A 1 23.32 -48.13 -29.21
CA MET A 1 21.89 -47.87 -29.03
C MET A 1 21.59 -48.00 -27.54
N SER A 2 21.43 -46.88 -26.84
CA SER A 2 20.90 -46.85 -25.48
C SER A 2 19.93 -45.68 -25.44
N GLU A 3 18.65 -46.01 -25.47
CA GLU A 3 17.57 -45.05 -25.34
C GLU A 3 17.36 -44.77 -23.85
N HIS A 4 17.59 -43.52 -23.44
CA HIS A 4 17.18 -43.05 -22.14
C HIS A 4 15.66 -42.78 -22.16
N PRO A 5 14.89 -43.27 -21.18
CA PRO A 5 13.48 -42.91 -21.09
C PRO A 5 13.38 -41.44 -20.68
N THR A 6 12.82 -40.63 -21.57
CA THR A 6 12.34 -39.28 -21.27
C THR A 6 11.20 -39.40 -20.25
N SER A 7 11.49 -39.02 -19.01
CA SER A 7 10.48 -38.79 -17.97
C SER A 7 9.59 -37.65 -18.42
N ASP A 8 8.43 -38.01 -18.96
CA ASP A 8 7.35 -37.09 -19.29
C ASP A 8 6.69 -36.67 -17.99
N HIS A 9 7.30 -35.68 -17.31
CA HIS A 9 6.67 -35.00 -16.20
C HIS A 9 5.52 -34.18 -16.77
N THR A 10 4.33 -34.77 -16.78
CA THR A 10 3.08 -34.04 -16.96
C THR A 10 3.03 -32.99 -15.83
N GLU A 11 3.31 -31.73 -16.15
CA GLU A 11 3.04 -30.61 -15.26
C GLU A 11 1.55 -30.63 -14.96
N VAL A 12 1.18 -31.09 -13.77
CA VAL A 12 -0.17 -30.91 -13.24
C VAL A 12 -0.39 -29.40 -13.18
N PRO A 13 -1.38 -28.83 -13.89
CA PRO A 13 -1.67 -27.40 -13.77
C PRO A 13 -1.92 -27.11 -12.30
N LEU A 14 -1.09 -26.25 -11.70
CA LEU A 14 -1.34 -25.71 -10.37
C LEU A 14 -2.68 -24.98 -10.42
N HIS A 15 -3.72 -25.61 -9.88
CA HIS A 15 -5.03 -25.00 -9.68
C HIS A 15 -4.82 -23.64 -9.00
N ARG A 16 -5.15 -22.55 -9.69
CA ARG A 16 -4.93 -21.22 -9.13
C ARG A 16 -6.05 -20.96 -8.13
N LEU A 17 -5.70 -20.41 -6.96
CA LEU A 17 -6.68 -19.94 -5.97
C LEU A 17 -7.70 -18.97 -6.58
N GLU A 18 -7.30 -18.27 -7.65
CA GLU A 18 -8.13 -17.31 -8.39
C GLU A 18 -9.33 -17.94 -9.08
N ASP A 19 -9.33 -19.25 -9.32
CA ASP A 19 -10.36 -19.93 -10.11
C ASP A 19 -11.58 -20.35 -9.26
N ASP A 20 -11.44 -20.45 -7.93
CA ASP A 20 -12.50 -20.97 -7.03
C ASP A 20 -12.94 -19.99 -5.93
N GLU A 21 -12.08 -19.07 -5.49
CA GLU A 21 -12.37 -18.20 -4.33
C GLU A 21 -12.73 -16.77 -4.78
N PHE A 22 -14.01 -16.40 -4.72
CA PHE A 22 -14.46 -15.04 -5.06
C PHE A 22 -15.59 -14.55 -4.16
N TYR A 23 -15.75 -13.23 -4.07
CA TYR A 23 -16.82 -12.62 -3.28
C TYR A 23 -18.20 -13.03 -3.81
N ASN A 24 -18.93 -13.82 -3.01
CA ASN A 24 -20.21 -14.42 -3.38
C ASN A 24 -21.40 -13.44 -3.36
N GLY A 25 -21.19 -12.18 -2.98
CA GLY A 25 -22.24 -11.15 -2.91
C GLY A 25 -23.05 -11.11 -1.60
N SER A 26 -22.72 -11.96 -0.63
CA SER A 26 -23.36 -11.95 0.69
C SER A 26 -22.99 -10.69 1.48
N THR A 27 -23.85 -10.31 2.42
CA THR A 27 -23.58 -9.18 3.32
C THR A 27 -22.23 -9.32 4.01
N VAL A 28 -21.42 -8.27 3.90
CA VAL A 28 -20.12 -8.19 4.54
C VAL A 28 -20.30 -7.68 5.96
N GLU A 29 -19.52 -8.23 6.88
CA GLU A 29 -19.47 -7.70 8.25
C GLU A 29 -18.87 -6.29 8.24
N VAL A 30 -19.44 -5.40 9.04
CA VAL A 30 -19.00 -4.00 9.13
C VAL A 30 -18.28 -3.78 10.45
N MET A 31 -17.11 -3.14 10.37
CA MET A 31 -16.39 -2.60 11.52
C MET A 31 -16.44 -1.07 11.45
N SER A 32 -16.75 -0.43 12.57
CA SER A 32 -16.68 1.03 12.67
C SER A 32 -15.29 1.48 13.13
N VAL A 33 -14.75 2.51 12.48
CA VAL A 33 -13.56 3.25 12.89
C VAL A 33 -14.02 4.61 13.38
N PRO A 34 -14.02 4.86 14.71
CA PRO A 34 -14.65 6.05 15.25
C PRO A 34 -13.85 7.31 14.96
N ALA A 35 -14.54 8.44 14.87
CA ALA A 35 -13.94 9.76 15.00
C ALA A 35 -13.08 9.83 16.28
N GLY A 36 -11.99 10.58 16.24
CA GLY A 36 -11.00 10.56 17.31
C GLY A 36 -9.98 9.42 17.20
N THR A 37 -10.10 8.52 16.22
CA THR A 37 -9.06 7.50 15.96
C THR A 37 -7.78 8.12 15.38
N THR A 38 -6.65 7.91 16.04
CA THR A 38 -5.33 8.18 15.46
C THR A 38 -4.96 7.07 14.48
N LEU A 39 -4.60 7.46 13.26
CA LEU A 39 -4.19 6.56 12.19
C LEU A 39 -2.68 6.68 11.94
N TRP A 40 -2.03 5.53 11.82
CA TRP A 40 -0.58 5.41 11.65
C TRP A 40 -0.26 4.75 10.32
N ARG A 41 0.71 5.28 9.57
CA ARG A 41 1.19 4.65 8.34
C ARG A 41 2.67 4.91 8.12
N PHE A 42 3.36 3.96 7.50
CA PHE A 42 4.69 4.22 6.97
C PHE A 42 4.60 4.61 5.50
N VAL A 43 5.36 5.63 5.13
CA VAL A 43 5.54 6.13 3.77
C VAL A 43 7.03 6.16 3.43
N GLU A 44 7.34 6.39 2.17
CA GLU A 44 8.70 6.78 1.77
C GLU A 44 9.04 8.16 2.32
N LEU A 45 10.31 8.39 2.63
CA LEU A 45 10.76 9.66 3.19
C LEU A 45 10.58 10.83 2.21
N ASP A 46 10.61 10.52 0.91
CA ASP A 46 10.38 11.46 -0.19
C ASP A 46 9.37 10.87 -1.20
N PRO A 47 8.08 10.79 -0.83
CA PRO A 47 7.08 10.16 -1.66
C PRO A 47 6.63 11.08 -2.79
N HIS A 48 6.25 10.49 -3.93
CA HIS A 48 5.79 11.21 -5.12
C HIS A 48 4.40 11.87 -4.99
N TYR A 49 3.82 11.92 -3.79
CA TYR A 49 2.52 12.54 -3.51
C TYR A 49 2.52 13.14 -2.10
N ASP A 50 1.62 14.08 -1.85
CA ASP A 50 1.47 14.72 -0.55
C ASP A 50 0.94 13.71 0.49
N VAL A 51 1.78 13.41 1.49
CA VAL A 51 1.48 12.48 2.59
C VAL A 51 0.39 12.95 3.54
N SER A 52 -0.03 14.21 3.43
CA SER A 52 -1.18 14.74 4.15
C SER A 52 -2.51 14.39 3.47
N THR A 53 -2.47 13.81 2.26
CA THR A 53 -3.64 13.43 1.46
C THR A 53 -3.65 11.94 1.12
N PHE A 54 -4.76 11.46 0.57
CA PHE A 54 -4.89 10.10 0.05
C PHE A 54 -4.06 9.95 -1.22
N ASN A 55 -3.54 8.75 -1.47
CA ASN A 55 -2.80 8.48 -2.70
C ASN A 55 -3.75 8.57 -3.91
N PRO A 56 -3.53 9.50 -4.86
CA PRO A 56 -4.40 9.64 -6.03
C PRO A 56 -4.06 8.64 -7.15
N ASN A 57 -2.92 7.95 -7.06
CA ASN A 57 -2.41 7.08 -8.12
C ASN A 57 -3.12 5.73 -8.11
N ILE A 58 -4.32 5.71 -8.68
CA ILE A 58 -5.10 4.50 -8.93
C ILE A 58 -4.64 3.90 -10.24
N SER A 59 -4.16 2.66 -10.18
CA SER A 59 -3.74 1.91 -11.35
C SER A 59 -4.82 0.90 -11.75
N PRO A 60 -5.49 1.07 -12.90
CA PRO A 60 -6.58 0.20 -13.33
C PRO A 60 -6.11 -1.16 -13.87
N HIS A 61 -4.89 -1.59 -13.56
CA HIS A 61 -4.35 -2.86 -14.06
C HIS A 61 -5.00 -4.04 -13.33
N HIS A 62 -6.03 -4.61 -13.96
CA HIS A 62 -6.81 -5.76 -13.49
C HIS A 62 -6.08 -7.10 -13.62
N GLU A 63 -5.03 -7.16 -14.43
CA GLU A 63 -4.36 -8.40 -14.84
C GLU A 63 -2.89 -8.41 -14.42
N HIS A 64 -2.41 -9.63 -14.18
CA HIS A 64 -1.10 -9.97 -13.63
C HIS A 64 -0.02 -9.01 -14.13
N PRO A 65 0.43 -8.04 -13.32
CA PRO A 65 1.54 -7.22 -13.73
C PRO A 65 2.73 -8.16 -13.98
N THR A 66 3.37 -8.07 -15.14
CA THR A 66 4.59 -8.83 -15.43
C THR A 66 5.78 -7.91 -15.30
N GLY A 67 6.92 -8.45 -14.86
CA GLY A 67 8.15 -7.65 -14.74
C GLY A 67 8.08 -6.51 -13.71
N THR A 68 8.42 -5.30 -14.13
CA THR A 68 8.61 -4.11 -13.25
C THR A 68 7.32 -3.59 -12.62
N GLU A 69 6.16 -3.89 -13.20
CA GLU A 69 4.84 -3.43 -12.73
C GLU A 69 4.39 -4.12 -11.44
N LEU A 70 4.92 -5.33 -11.15
CA LEU A 70 4.67 -6.08 -9.90
C LEU A 70 5.11 -5.30 -8.65
N GLY A 71 6.00 -4.33 -8.81
CA GLY A 71 6.57 -3.55 -7.70
C GLY A 71 5.73 -2.35 -7.28
N GLN A 72 4.77 -1.91 -8.09
CA GLN A 72 4.13 -0.60 -7.93
C GLN A 72 2.77 -0.64 -7.23
N GLN A 73 2.19 -1.82 -7.01
CA GLN A 73 0.82 -1.97 -6.53
C GLN A 73 0.74 -2.77 -5.22
N GLY A 74 -0.14 -2.34 -4.33
CA GLY A 74 -0.51 -3.00 -3.08
C GLY A 74 -1.58 -4.08 -3.25
N ARG A 75 -1.82 -4.81 -2.16
CA ARG A 75 -2.70 -6.00 -2.12
C ARG A 75 -4.15 -5.67 -2.48
N PHE A 76 -4.61 -4.49 -2.09
CA PHE A 76 -6.00 -4.08 -2.15
C PHE A 76 -6.16 -2.72 -2.84
N ASP A 77 -5.20 -2.33 -3.68
CA ASP A 77 -5.28 -1.06 -4.41
C ASP A 77 -6.57 -1.02 -5.25
N PRO A 78 -7.31 0.09 -5.23
CA PRO A 78 -8.47 0.28 -6.09
C PRO A 78 -8.14 0.03 -7.56
N LEU A 79 -9.12 -0.49 -8.29
CA LEU A 79 -8.99 -0.82 -9.71
C LEU A 79 -9.63 0.20 -10.64
N ASP A 80 -10.38 1.17 -10.12
CA ASP A 80 -11.01 2.21 -10.93
C ASP A 80 -11.12 3.55 -10.19
N HIS A 81 -11.41 4.59 -10.95
CA HIS A 81 -11.57 5.95 -10.44
C HIS A 81 -12.92 6.21 -9.75
N ALA A 82 -13.74 5.16 -9.53
CA ALA A 82 -14.87 5.25 -8.61
C ALA A 82 -14.41 5.58 -7.19
N HIS A 83 -13.13 5.30 -6.89
CA HIS A 83 -12.42 5.82 -5.74
C HIS A 83 -11.57 7.01 -6.17
N SER A 84 -11.55 8.08 -5.37
CA SER A 84 -10.76 9.29 -5.69
C SER A 84 -9.36 9.27 -5.09
N GLY A 85 -9.10 8.31 -4.21
CA GLY A 85 -7.80 8.10 -3.56
C GLY A 85 -7.89 6.99 -2.52
N TYR A 86 -6.74 6.48 -2.09
CA TYR A 86 -6.67 5.43 -1.07
C TYR A 86 -5.49 5.60 -0.11
N VAL A 87 -5.57 4.99 1.06
CA VAL A 87 -4.49 4.94 2.04
C VAL A 87 -4.47 3.62 2.78
N TYR A 88 -3.26 3.07 2.97
CA TYR A 88 -3.02 2.01 3.94
C TYR A 88 -2.57 2.61 5.26
N CYS A 89 -3.24 2.24 6.34
CA CYS A 89 -2.91 2.68 7.69
C CYS A 89 -3.29 1.63 8.73
N SER A 90 -3.09 1.94 10.01
CA SER A 90 -3.55 1.15 11.14
C SER A 90 -4.00 2.08 12.27
N PRO A 91 -5.01 1.71 13.08
CA PRO A 91 -5.35 2.44 14.31
C PRO A 91 -4.28 2.30 15.39
N THR A 92 -3.24 1.48 15.18
CA THR A 92 -2.15 1.27 16.12
C THR A 92 -0.80 1.43 15.44
N LEU A 93 0.22 1.84 16.21
CA LEU A 93 1.59 1.82 15.73
C LEU A 93 2.03 0.39 15.35
N GLY A 94 1.55 -0.63 16.07
CA GLY A 94 1.90 -2.03 15.83
C GLY A 94 1.45 -2.55 14.48
N GLY A 95 0.18 -2.31 14.12
CA GLY A 95 -0.29 -2.66 12.79
C GLY A 95 0.43 -1.87 11.68
N ALA A 96 0.76 -0.59 11.92
CA ALA A 96 1.53 0.19 10.96
C ALA A 96 2.95 -0.36 10.74
N VAL A 97 3.63 -0.83 11.80
CA VAL A 97 4.93 -1.49 11.67
C VAL A 97 4.79 -2.85 10.99
N ALA A 98 3.82 -3.66 11.43
CA ALA A 98 3.58 -4.99 10.89
C ALA A 98 3.32 -4.93 9.38
N GLU A 99 2.50 -3.97 8.92
CA GLU A 99 2.07 -3.92 7.53
C GLU A 99 2.89 -2.97 6.63
N GLY A 100 3.47 -1.91 7.20
CA GLY A 100 4.30 -0.95 6.47
C GLY A 100 5.77 -1.36 6.38
N ILE A 101 6.32 -2.02 7.40
CA ILE A 101 7.74 -2.41 7.46
C ILE A 101 7.92 -3.90 7.23
N LEU A 102 7.10 -4.74 7.88
CA LEU A 102 7.35 -6.18 7.97
C LEU A 102 6.61 -7.03 6.93
N ARG A 103 5.53 -6.53 6.30
CA ARG A 103 4.61 -7.31 5.43
C ARG A 103 5.28 -8.29 4.46
N ALA A 104 6.35 -7.85 3.79
CA ALA A 104 7.05 -8.64 2.78
C ALA A 104 8.40 -9.23 3.25
N LYS A 105 8.70 -9.11 4.55
CA LYS A 105 10.01 -9.44 5.11
C LYS A 105 9.91 -10.66 6.02
N LYS A 106 10.94 -11.50 5.97
CA LYS A 106 11.14 -12.52 7.01
C LYS A 106 11.54 -11.80 8.29
N ILE A 107 10.76 -11.97 9.34
CA ILE A 107 11.13 -11.45 10.68
C ILE A 107 12.31 -12.29 11.18
N PRO A 108 13.47 -11.68 11.48
CA PRO A 108 14.62 -12.42 11.98
C PRO A 108 14.31 -13.12 13.31
N ALA A 109 14.95 -14.28 13.56
CA ALA A 109 14.74 -15.05 14.80
C ALA A 109 15.26 -14.32 16.05
N GLY A 110 16.34 -13.54 15.91
CA GLY A 110 16.81 -12.61 16.95
C GLY A 110 15.87 -11.43 17.15
N ARG A 111 14.86 -11.32 16.27
CA ARG A 111 13.80 -10.36 16.35
C ARG A 111 14.38 -8.96 16.51
N ILE A 112 15.22 -8.61 15.56
CA ILE A 112 15.83 -7.29 15.40
C ILE A 112 15.51 -6.85 13.99
N ILE A 113 14.89 -5.68 13.81
CA ILE A 113 14.77 -5.06 12.48
C ILE A 113 16.06 -4.27 12.23
N PRO A 114 16.85 -4.62 11.20
CA PRO A 114 18.00 -3.83 10.81
C PRO A 114 17.60 -2.39 10.48
N ALA A 115 18.41 -1.39 10.85
CA ALA A 115 18.13 0.01 10.56
C ALA A 115 17.84 0.26 9.06
N VAL A 116 18.54 -0.44 8.17
CA VAL A 116 18.32 -0.40 6.70
C VAL A 116 16.89 -0.77 6.29
N GLN A 117 16.15 -1.52 7.11
CA GLN A 117 14.76 -1.88 6.81
C GLN A 117 13.75 -0.76 7.10
N VAL A 118 14.14 0.24 7.91
CA VAL A 118 13.36 1.45 8.20
C VAL A 118 13.99 2.72 7.63
N ASP A 119 15.19 2.60 7.07
CA ASP A 119 15.85 3.65 6.32
C ASP A 119 15.02 4.05 5.08
N GLY A 120 15.04 5.34 4.74
CA GLY A 120 14.22 5.91 3.67
C GLY A 120 12.70 5.86 3.93
N ARG A 121 12.24 5.55 5.15
CA ARG A 121 10.83 5.57 5.54
C ARG A 121 10.54 6.69 6.54
N ALA A 122 9.28 7.10 6.59
CA ALA A 122 8.76 7.96 7.64
C ALA A 122 7.43 7.41 8.18
N LEU A 123 7.23 7.54 9.48
CA LEU A 123 5.95 7.33 10.12
C LEU A 123 5.13 8.61 9.98
N VAL A 124 3.92 8.49 9.44
CA VAL A 124 2.93 9.55 9.36
C VAL A 124 1.81 9.22 10.33
N ARG A 125 1.37 10.25 11.05
CA ARG A 125 0.22 10.19 11.96
C ARG A 125 -0.87 11.12 11.46
N TRP A 126 -2.07 10.57 11.32
CA TRP A 126 -3.29 11.32 11.06
C TRP A 126 -4.25 11.17 12.23
N GLN A 127 -5.18 12.12 12.31
CA GLN A 127 -6.30 12.09 13.23
C GLN A 127 -7.59 12.06 12.41
N LEU A 128 -8.42 11.05 12.62
CA LEU A 128 -9.73 10.94 11.99
C LEU A 128 -10.75 11.75 12.80
N HIS A 129 -11.66 12.46 12.12
CA HIS A 129 -12.68 13.32 12.74
C HIS A 129 -14.11 12.93 12.37
N VAL A 130 -14.28 11.85 11.60
CA VAL A 130 -15.56 11.28 11.18
C VAL A 130 -15.59 9.80 11.50
N ASP A 131 -16.76 9.25 11.80
CA ASP A 131 -16.94 7.81 11.89
C ASP A 131 -16.89 7.20 10.49
N LEU A 132 -16.23 6.06 10.36
CA LEU A 132 -16.15 5.33 9.10
C LEU A 132 -16.59 3.90 9.29
N ASP A 133 -17.41 3.42 8.36
CA ASP A 133 -17.72 2.00 8.24
C ASP A 133 -16.79 1.34 7.21
N VAL A 134 -16.17 0.23 7.60
CA VAL A 134 -15.27 -0.56 6.75
C VAL A 134 -15.66 -2.03 6.75
N ALA A 135 -15.40 -2.72 5.64
CA ALA A 135 -15.60 -4.16 5.54
C ALA A 135 -14.59 -4.91 6.43
N ALA A 136 -15.07 -5.77 7.32
CA ALA A 136 -14.21 -6.60 8.16
C ALA A 136 -13.80 -7.89 7.41
N LEU A 137 -12.54 -7.98 7.03
CA LEU A 137 -11.92 -9.11 6.33
C LEU A 137 -11.06 -9.95 7.28
N HIS A 138 -11.70 -10.53 8.29
CA HIS A 138 -11.08 -11.50 9.20
C HIS A 138 -12.03 -12.67 9.47
N ASP A 139 -11.48 -13.78 9.94
CA ASP A 139 -12.30 -14.91 10.37
C ASP A 139 -13.15 -14.55 11.61
N PRO A 140 -14.37 -15.11 11.74
CA PRO A 140 -15.02 -16.07 10.83
C PRO A 140 -15.77 -15.42 9.63
N HIS A 141 -15.75 -14.10 9.48
CA HIS A 141 -16.58 -13.37 8.51
C HIS A 141 -16.22 -13.68 7.06
N LEU A 142 -14.96 -13.98 6.77
CA LEU A 142 -14.48 -14.34 5.43
C LEU A 142 -15.27 -15.50 4.82
N ARG A 143 -15.54 -16.55 5.61
CA ARG A 143 -16.27 -17.73 5.14
C ARG A 143 -17.69 -17.41 4.69
N LYS A 144 -18.35 -16.44 5.36
CA LYS A 144 -19.72 -16.02 4.99
C LYS A 144 -19.77 -15.43 3.58
N ILE A 145 -18.71 -14.75 3.18
CA ILE A 145 -18.62 -14.04 1.90
C ILE A 145 -17.89 -14.84 0.81
N GLY A 146 -17.66 -16.14 1.04
CA GLY A 146 -17.01 -17.04 0.09
C GLY A 146 -15.49 -16.91 0.03
N LEU A 147 -14.88 -16.34 1.07
CA LEU A 147 -13.43 -16.09 1.15
C LEU A 147 -12.78 -16.86 2.31
N THR A 148 -11.46 -16.93 2.28
CA THR A 148 -10.58 -17.50 3.29
C THR A 148 -9.50 -16.49 3.67
N SER A 149 -8.69 -16.81 4.68
CA SER A 149 -7.55 -15.97 5.09
C SER A 149 -6.53 -15.72 3.97
N SER A 150 -6.61 -16.45 2.85
CA SER A 150 -5.83 -16.21 1.63
C SER A 150 -5.94 -14.75 1.19
N ILE A 151 -7.10 -14.10 1.33
CA ILE A 151 -7.31 -12.72 0.87
C ILE A 151 -6.33 -11.71 1.50
N HIS A 152 -5.94 -11.90 2.76
CA HIS A 152 -5.00 -11.01 3.46
C HIS A 152 -3.62 -11.64 3.69
N SER A 153 -3.44 -12.93 3.43
CA SER A 153 -2.15 -13.63 3.56
C SER A 153 -1.43 -13.90 2.23
N CYS A 154 -2.08 -13.59 1.11
CA CYS A 154 -1.56 -13.81 -0.24
C CYS A 154 -0.24 -13.08 -0.55
N THR A 155 0.42 -13.55 -1.60
CA THR A 155 1.67 -12.97 -2.08
C THR A 155 1.43 -11.94 -3.17
N ARG A 156 2.47 -11.20 -3.57
CA ARG A 156 2.38 -10.25 -4.68
C ARG A 156 1.89 -10.88 -5.99
N ARG A 157 2.11 -12.18 -6.19
CA ARG A 157 1.65 -12.90 -7.38
C ARG A 157 0.12 -12.93 -7.50
N ASP A 158 -0.55 -12.88 -6.35
CA ASP A 158 -2.01 -13.02 -6.24
C ASP A 158 -2.70 -11.66 -6.02
N TYR A 159 -1.95 -10.55 -6.11
CA TYR A 159 -2.52 -9.20 -5.90
C TYR A 159 -3.54 -8.83 -6.98
N GLY A 160 -3.44 -9.39 -8.19
CA GLY A 160 -4.48 -9.23 -9.21
C GLY A 160 -5.83 -9.73 -8.69
N TRP A 161 -5.86 -10.97 -8.18
CA TRP A 161 -7.04 -11.57 -7.57
C TRP A 161 -7.57 -10.80 -6.36
N SER A 162 -6.71 -10.48 -5.37
CA SER A 162 -7.18 -9.83 -4.15
C SER A 162 -7.76 -8.44 -4.41
N ARG A 163 -7.23 -7.70 -5.39
CA ARG A 163 -7.80 -6.43 -5.84
C ARG A 163 -9.15 -6.60 -6.51
N ARG A 164 -9.33 -7.61 -7.39
CA ARG A 164 -10.63 -7.89 -8.02
C ARG A 164 -11.69 -8.23 -6.97
N VAL A 165 -11.34 -9.04 -5.97
CA VAL A 165 -12.22 -9.39 -4.86
C VAL A 165 -12.59 -8.15 -4.04
N VAL A 166 -11.61 -7.36 -3.61
CA VAL A 166 -11.85 -6.13 -2.84
C VAL A 166 -12.66 -5.11 -3.61
N HIS A 167 -12.37 -4.93 -4.89
CA HIS A 167 -13.14 -4.05 -5.76
C HIS A 167 -14.60 -4.51 -5.81
N ALA A 168 -14.87 -5.81 -6.00
CA ALA A 168 -16.23 -6.34 -5.98
C ALA A 168 -16.94 -6.12 -4.62
N ILE A 169 -16.23 -6.25 -3.50
CA ILE A 169 -16.75 -5.95 -2.17
C ILE A 169 -17.13 -4.46 -2.07
N LEU A 170 -16.21 -3.56 -2.39
CA LEU A 170 -16.42 -2.12 -2.29
C LEU A 170 -17.47 -1.60 -3.28
N SER A 171 -17.57 -2.16 -4.48
CA SER A 171 -18.56 -1.76 -5.49
C SER A 171 -19.99 -2.18 -5.11
N ARG A 172 -20.16 -3.35 -4.48
CA ARG A 172 -21.48 -3.78 -3.98
C ARG A 172 -21.88 -3.11 -2.67
N ASN A 173 -20.94 -2.50 -1.95
CA ASN A 173 -21.18 -1.87 -0.66
C ASN A 173 -20.72 -0.40 -0.70
N PRO A 174 -21.46 0.49 -1.40
CA PRO A 174 -21.03 1.87 -1.64
C PRO A 174 -20.91 2.72 -0.36
N ASN A 175 -21.60 2.33 0.71
CA ASN A 175 -21.54 2.98 2.02
C ASN A 175 -20.26 2.63 2.81
N LEU A 176 -19.47 1.65 2.36
CA LEU A 176 -18.21 1.31 3.01
C LEU A 176 -17.06 2.15 2.45
N HIS A 177 -16.26 2.67 3.38
CA HIS A 177 -15.14 3.59 3.14
C HIS A 177 -13.78 2.91 3.25
N GLY A 178 -13.76 1.57 3.21
CA GLY A 178 -12.53 0.82 3.30
C GLY A 178 -12.71 -0.63 3.71
N LEU A 179 -11.59 -1.22 4.12
CA LEU A 179 -11.46 -2.58 4.63
C LEU A 179 -10.66 -2.55 5.93
N ALA A 180 -11.01 -3.42 6.87
CA ALA A 180 -10.19 -3.80 8.01
C ALA A 180 -9.75 -5.26 7.85
N TYR A 181 -8.46 -5.54 8.05
CA TYR A 181 -7.92 -6.89 7.88
C TYR A 181 -6.74 -7.15 8.83
N PRO A 182 -6.47 -8.41 9.22
CA PRO A 182 -5.34 -8.74 10.06
C PRO A 182 -4.01 -8.46 9.34
N CYS A 183 -3.02 -7.92 10.06
CA CYS A 183 -1.68 -7.75 9.50
C CYS A 183 -1.04 -9.13 9.24
N ARG A 184 -0.34 -9.28 8.12
CA ARG A 184 0.17 -10.60 7.68
C ARG A 184 1.07 -11.28 8.72
N ASN A 185 1.93 -10.50 9.36
CA ASN A 185 2.92 -10.99 10.32
C ASN A 185 2.55 -10.69 11.78
N ASP A 186 1.34 -10.19 12.02
CA ASP A 186 0.77 -9.95 13.35
C ASP A 186 -0.76 -9.99 13.24
N THR A 187 -1.34 -11.18 13.31
CA THR A 187 -2.78 -11.38 13.10
C THR A 187 -3.64 -10.78 14.22
N HIS A 188 -3.04 -10.33 15.32
CA HIS A 188 -3.74 -9.61 16.38
C HIS A 188 -3.86 -8.11 16.09
N SER A 189 -3.02 -7.59 15.20
CA SER A 189 -3.06 -6.20 14.76
C SER A 189 -3.96 -6.04 13.53
N THR A 190 -4.70 -4.93 13.50
CA THR A 190 -5.55 -4.56 12.36
C THR A 190 -4.82 -3.56 11.45
N ALA A 191 -4.82 -3.85 10.16
CA ALA A 191 -4.54 -2.89 9.11
C ALA A 191 -5.84 -2.44 8.45
N LEU A 192 -5.81 -1.22 7.93
CA LEU A 192 -6.90 -0.59 7.21
C LEU A 192 -6.43 -0.25 5.80
N LEU A 193 -7.31 -0.49 4.83
CA LEU A 193 -7.31 0.26 3.57
C LEU A 193 -8.50 1.22 3.65
N LEU A 194 -8.27 2.52 3.60
CA LEU A 194 -9.34 3.51 3.48
C LEU A 194 -9.38 4.05 2.05
N VAL A 195 -10.60 4.32 1.55
CA VAL A 195 -10.82 4.82 0.19
C VAL A 195 -11.69 6.08 0.23
N GLN A 196 -11.31 7.08 -0.55
CA GLN A 196 -12.16 8.23 -0.84
C GLN A 196 -13.16 7.87 -1.93
N ARG A 197 -14.36 8.43 -1.83
CA ARG A 197 -15.41 8.35 -2.83
C ARG A 197 -16.01 9.73 -3.08
N PRO A 198 -16.48 10.03 -4.29
CA PRO A 198 -17.27 11.23 -4.53
C PRO A 198 -18.47 11.29 -3.57
N GLY A 199 -18.62 12.40 -2.85
CA GLY A 199 -19.69 12.60 -1.87
C GLY A 199 -19.57 11.76 -0.58
N GLY A 200 -18.46 11.04 -0.38
CA GLY A 200 -18.19 10.31 0.86
C GLY A 200 -17.58 11.20 1.96
N PRO A 201 -17.62 10.78 3.23
CA PRO A 201 -17.19 11.58 4.36
C PRO A 201 -15.69 11.94 4.30
N LEU A 202 -14.86 11.12 3.65
CA LEU A 202 -13.43 11.36 3.53
C LEU A 202 -13.04 12.40 2.46
N ILE A 203 -14.00 12.93 1.70
CA ILE A 203 -13.75 14.06 0.79
C ILE A 203 -14.02 15.40 1.46
N GLU A 204 -14.74 15.40 2.58
CA GLU A 204 -15.14 16.61 3.28
C GLU A 204 -13.92 17.28 3.94
N PRO A 205 -13.78 18.61 3.82
CA PRO A 205 -12.77 19.36 4.55
C PRO A 205 -12.85 19.08 6.04
N GLY A 206 -11.74 18.69 6.64
CA GLY A 206 -11.66 18.41 8.08
C GLY A 206 -12.11 17.01 8.51
N ALA A 207 -12.46 16.11 7.59
CA ALA A 207 -12.76 14.71 7.91
C ALA A 207 -11.59 13.97 8.57
N TYR A 208 -10.37 14.44 8.31
CA TYR A 208 -9.13 14.01 8.94
C TYR A 208 -8.14 15.17 8.96
N SER A 209 -7.12 15.07 9.79
CA SER A 209 -6.01 16.02 9.81
C SER A 209 -4.67 15.30 9.91
N PHE A 210 -3.71 15.77 9.13
CA PHE A 210 -2.30 15.42 9.33
C PHE A 210 -1.82 15.96 10.68
N VAL A 211 -1.22 15.11 11.49
CA VAL A 211 -0.70 15.48 12.82
C VAL A 211 0.80 15.70 12.74
N ASP A 212 1.55 14.68 12.32
CA ASP A 212 2.99 14.76 12.15
C ASP A 212 3.54 13.71 11.18
N MET A 213 4.81 13.91 10.82
CA MET A 213 5.65 12.95 10.10
C MET A 213 7.00 12.89 10.78
N ARG A 214 7.46 11.67 11.09
CA ARG A 214 8.71 11.42 11.81
C ARG A 214 9.51 10.34 11.11
N ALA A 215 10.77 10.62 10.83
CA ALA A 215 11.68 9.68 10.19
C ALA A 215 12.43 8.87 11.26
N PRO A 216 12.36 7.52 11.29
CA PRO A 216 13.07 6.71 12.28
C PRO A 216 14.59 6.94 12.29
N VAL A 217 15.17 7.27 11.14
CA VAL A 217 16.60 7.62 11.04
C VAL A 217 16.97 8.84 11.88
N ARG A 218 16.03 9.78 12.04
CA ARG A 218 16.22 11.07 12.73
C ARG A 218 15.60 11.13 14.13
N ASP A 219 14.80 10.13 14.51
CA ASP A 219 14.06 10.09 15.77
C ASP A 219 14.37 8.81 16.55
N ALA A 220 15.22 8.92 17.58
CA ALA A 220 15.61 7.79 18.42
C ALA A 220 14.45 7.25 19.26
N SER A 221 13.53 8.12 19.71
CA SER A 221 12.34 7.71 20.46
C SER A 221 11.41 6.89 19.58
N LEU A 222 11.20 7.30 18.32
CA LEU A 222 10.43 6.51 17.36
C LEU A 222 11.07 5.15 17.09
N ARG A 223 12.40 5.06 16.97
CA ARG A 223 13.07 3.75 16.87
C ARG A 223 12.73 2.90 18.10
N TYR A 224 12.84 3.45 19.30
CA TYR A 224 12.49 2.73 20.52
C TYR A 224 11.03 2.27 20.54
N ASP A 225 10.10 3.12 20.11
CA ASP A 225 8.67 2.78 20.04
C ASP A 225 8.39 1.66 19.03
N ILE A 226 9.02 1.71 17.85
CA ILE A 226 8.97 0.63 16.86
C ILE A 226 9.52 -0.65 17.47
N ALA A 227 10.67 -0.59 18.15
CA ALA A 227 11.26 -1.73 18.85
C ALA A 227 10.28 -2.33 19.85
N ARG A 228 9.80 -1.52 20.78
CA ARG A 228 8.94 -1.95 21.87
C ARG A 228 7.66 -2.56 21.36
N THR A 229 7.07 -1.99 20.32
CA THR A 229 5.84 -2.53 19.72
C THR A 229 6.06 -3.95 19.19
N LEU A 230 7.23 -4.20 18.62
CA LEU A 230 7.64 -5.53 18.20
C LEU A 230 8.02 -6.44 19.39
N VAL A 231 8.57 -5.90 20.50
CA VAL A 231 8.77 -6.63 21.77
C VAL A 231 7.46 -7.12 22.35
N VAL A 232 6.43 -6.29 22.34
CA VAL A 232 5.15 -6.61 22.97
C VAL A 232 4.37 -7.62 22.13
N ASN A 233 4.36 -7.46 20.80
CA ASN A 233 3.60 -8.36 19.92
C ASN A 233 4.38 -9.63 19.53
N ALA A 234 5.70 -9.63 19.74
CA ALA A 234 6.55 -10.72 19.27
C ALA A 234 7.86 -10.93 20.08
N ARG A 235 8.19 -10.26 21.18
CA ARG A 235 9.51 -10.34 21.86
C ARG A 235 10.72 -9.93 20.98
N VAL A 236 10.61 -8.86 20.18
CA VAL A 236 11.61 -8.30 19.23
C VAL A 236 12.32 -7.03 19.72
N VAL A 237 13.65 -7.05 19.93
CA VAL A 237 14.48 -5.88 20.34
C VAL A 237 15.15 -5.22 19.12
N LEU A 238 15.13 -3.89 18.97
CA LEU A 238 15.96 -3.23 17.93
C LEU A 238 17.43 -3.16 18.35
N GLY A 239 18.32 -3.41 17.40
CA GLY A 239 19.76 -3.27 17.57
C GLY A 239 20.13 -1.79 17.66
N GLN A 240 21.01 -1.47 18.60
CA GLN A 240 21.59 -0.13 18.72
C GLN A 240 22.44 0.18 17.47
N PRO A 241 22.50 1.44 17.01
CA PRO A 241 23.48 1.85 16.01
C PRO A 241 24.90 1.68 16.56
N ASN A 242 25.83 1.25 15.68
CA ASN A 242 27.24 1.11 16.03
C ASN A 242 27.85 2.52 16.18
N PRO A 243 28.46 2.88 17.33
CA PRO A 243 29.06 4.21 17.54
C PRO A 243 30.19 4.55 16.56
N GLU A 244 30.71 3.58 15.79
CA GLU A 244 31.72 3.81 14.76
C GLU A 244 31.18 4.46 13.46
N ASP A 245 29.85 4.54 13.28
CA ASP A 245 29.25 5.15 12.09
C ASP A 245 29.02 6.67 12.23
N GLU A 246 29.18 7.25 13.43
CA GLU A 246 29.01 8.70 13.65
C GLU A 246 30.25 9.55 13.25
N GLY A 247 31.38 8.91 12.94
CA GLY A 247 32.65 9.60 12.66
C GLY A 247 33.07 9.67 11.18
N LYS A 248 32.39 8.98 10.26
CA LYS A 248 32.80 8.96 8.85
C LYS A 248 32.10 10.06 8.07
N ARG A 249 32.84 11.14 7.76
CA ARG A 249 32.47 12.10 6.70
C ARG A 249 32.06 11.33 5.44
N PRO A 250 31.06 11.80 4.65
CA PRO A 250 30.57 11.07 3.49
C PRO A 250 31.65 11.06 2.39
N GLY A 251 32.52 10.06 2.43
CA GLY A 251 33.41 9.71 1.34
C GLY A 251 32.59 9.03 0.25
N ARG A 252 32.54 9.69 -0.92
CA ARG A 252 32.02 9.20 -2.22
C ARG A 252 31.25 7.88 -2.15
N ALA A 253 29.93 7.98 -2.21
CA ALA A 253 29.08 6.88 -2.61
C ALA A 253 29.64 6.25 -3.89
N HIS A 254 30.14 5.02 -3.77
CA HIS A 254 30.33 4.16 -4.93
C HIS A 254 28.95 3.98 -5.56
N ARG A 255 28.79 4.59 -6.74
CA ARG A 255 27.66 4.32 -7.64
C ARG A 255 27.67 2.82 -7.92
N CYS A 256 26.76 2.09 -7.28
CA CYS A 256 26.27 0.86 -7.88
C CYS A 256 25.47 1.27 -9.12
N HIS A 257 26.13 1.22 -10.27
CA HIS A 257 25.50 1.32 -11.57
C HIS A 257 24.55 0.14 -11.75
N HIS A 258 23.25 0.38 -11.64
CA HIS A 258 22.25 -0.35 -12.41
C HIS A 258 21.54 0.63 -13.35
N PRO A 259 21.43 0.31 -14.65
CA PRO A 259 20.94 1.25 -15.63
C PRO A 259 19.42 1.27 -15.61
N TRP A 260 18.81 2.41 -15.31
CA TRP A 260 17.44 2.66 -15.75
C TRP A 260 17.42 3.98 -16.50
N ILE A 261 17.21 3.82 -17.80
CA ILE A 261 17.22 4.83 -18.84
C ILE A 261 16.03 5.77 -18.58
N SER A 262 16.34 7.05 -18.45
CA SER A 262 15.38 8.15 -18.52
C SER A 262 14.80 8.23 -19.93
N ALA A 263 13.52 7.91 -20.10
CA ALA A 263 12.77 8.40 -21.24
C ALA A 263 12.24 9.79 -20.88
N GLN A 264 13.03 10.83 -21.13
CA GLN A 264 12.48 12.16 -21.35
C GLN A 264 12.06 12.25 -22.83
N PRO A 265 10.88 12.81 -23.15
CA PRO A 265 10.59 13.19 -24.52
C PRO A 265 11.53 14.35 -24.90
N ARG A 266 12.25 14.20 -26.02
CA ARG A 266 12.92 15.32 -26.68
C ARG A 266 11.83 16.26 -27.18
N GLY A 267 11.63 17.38 -26.51
CA GLY A 267 11.02 18.56 -27.10
C GLY A 267 12.10 19.31 -27.85
N ASP A 268 12.10 19.22 -29.18
CA ASP A 268 12.82 20.16 -30.02
C ASP A 268 12.02 21.46 -30.11
N LEU A 269 12.75 22.56 -29.92
CA LEU A 269 12.32 23.95 -29.98
C LEU A 269 11.99 24.38 -31.42
N VAL A 270 10.84 25.04 -31.56
CA VAL A 270 10.55 26.27 -32.34
C VAL A 270 10.89 26.26 -33.84
N ASP A 271 9.84 26.47 -34.66
CA ASP A 271 9.96 27.37 -35.81
C ASP A 271 8.79 28.37 -35.81
N GLU A 272 9.15 29.64 -35.90
CA GLU A 272 8.29 30.81 -35.96
C GLU A 272 7.80 30.98 -37.40
N SER A 273 6.49 30.86 -37.64
CA SER A 273 5.86 31.63 -38.71
C SER A 273 4.36 31.80 -38.48
N SER A 274 3.99 32.93 -37.90
CA SER A 274 2.67 33.52 -38.10
C SER A 274 2.79 35.02 -37.98
N ARG A 275 2.96 35.64 -39.16
CA ARG A 275 2.56 37.02 -39.41
C ARG A 275 1.10 36.99 -39.89
N ASP A 276 0.29 37.79 -39.19
CA ASP A 276 -0.73 38.70 -39.70
C ASP A 276 -2.01 38.18 -40.39
N LEU A 277 -3.10 38.89 -40.01
CA LEU A 277 -4.42 39.08 -40.67
C LEU A 277 -5.43 37.93 -40.49
N GLU A 278 -6.72 38.13 -40.16
CA GLU A 278 -7.55 39.32 -40.05
C GLU A 278 -8.87 38.98 -39.32
N LYS A 279 -9.54 40.04 -38.89
CA LYS A 279 -10.86 40.13 -38.25
C LYS A 279 -11.96 39.29 -38.92
N LEU A 280 -12.92 38.82 -38.12
CA LEU A 280 -14.37 39.03 -38.35
C LEU A 280 -15.19 38.55 -37.14
N ALA A 281 -15.93 39.48 -36.53
CA ALA A 281 -17.03 39.23 -35.60
C ALA A 281 -18.29 38.84 -36.40
N PRO A 282 -19.27 38.11 -35.81
CA PRO A 282 -20.59 37.99 -36.40
C PRO A 282 -21.51 39.11 -35.90
N ASP A 283 -22.14 39.81 -36.86
CA ASP A 283 -23.29 40.67 -36.63
C ASP A 283 -24.56 39.83 -36.42
N GLU A 284 -25.46 40.39 -35.61
CA GLU A 284 -26.83 39.96 -35.38
C GLU A 284 -27.69 40.00 -36.65
N ALA A 285 -28.52 38.96 -36.84
CA ALA A 285 -29.92 39.02 -37.28
C ALA A 285 -30.57 37.62 -37.18
#